data_AF-A0A7J4I1G6-F1
#
_entry.id   AF-A0A7J4I1G6-F1
#
_cell.length_a   1.000
_cell.length_b   1.000
_cell.length_c   1.000
_cell.angle_alpha   90.00
_cell.angle_beta   90.00
_cell.angle_gamma   90.00
#
_symmetry.space_group_name_H-M   'P 1'
#
loop_
_entity.id
_entity.type
_entity.pdbx_description
1 polymer ?
#
loop_
_entity_poly.entity_id
_entity_poly.type
_entity_poly.pdbx_seq_one_letter_code
_entity_poly.pdbx_strand_id
1 'polypeptide(L)'
;MTKAFKELQGMNQGDLAGKLQEVKKETIKLKAQVAIGTVPKNSLQIRNHRRTIARILTLLNRQKPPVQKTEQKSTEQKQTEQKQKPKLTTYQLPKKQKGQ
;
A
#
# COMPACT_ATOMS: atom_id res chain seq x y z
N MET A 1 20.03 2.48 -22.28
CA MET A 1 19.38 2.73 -20.97
C MET A 1 18.67 4.08 -21.00
N THR A 2 17.49 4.21 -20.39
CA THR A 2 16.74 5.48 -20.29
C THR A 2 17.42 6.47 -19.34
N LYS A 3 17.42 7.77 -19.66
CA LYS A 3 18.00 8.86 -18.84
C LYS A 3 17.57 8.80 -17.37
N ALA A 4 16.27 8.58 -17.13
CA ALA A 4 15.69 8.43 -15.79
C ALA A 4 16.30 7.28 -14.94
N PHE A 5 16.86 6.24 -15.57
CA PHE A 5 17.53 5.17 -14.80
C PHE A 5 18.95 5.58 -14.38
N LYS A 6 19.65 6.33 -15.23
CA LYS A 6 20.99 6.86 -14.89
C LYS A 6 20.90 7.83 -13.70
N GLU A 7 19.84 8.64 -13.64
CA GLU A 7 19.57 9.53 -12.50
C GLU A 7 19.39 8.76 -11.20
N LEU A 8 18.67 7.63 -11.21
CA LEU A 8 18.50 6.78 -10.03
C LEU A 8 19.81 6.13 -9.56
N GLN A 9 20.76 5.87 -10.46
CA GLN A 9 22.05 5.28 -10.08
C GLN A 9 22.95 6.23 -9.31
N GLY A 10 22.80 7.54 -9.50
CA GLY A 10 23.58 8.57 -8.80
C GLY A 10 23.05 8.93 -7.41
N MET A 11 21.89 8.41 -7.01
CA MET A 11 21.25 8.73 -5.74
C MET A 11 21.77 7.86 -4.58
N ASN A 12 21.79 8.42 -3.37
CA ASN A 12 22.13 7.66 -2.16
C ASN A 12 20.95 6.76 -1.73
N GLN A 13 21.21 5.77 -0.87
CA GLN A 13 20.22 4.82 -0.38
C GLN A 13 19.02 5.50 0.30
N GLY A 14 19.26 6.58 1.05
CA GLY A 14 18.21 7.38 1.69
C GLY A 14 17.29 8.06 0.66
N ASP A 15 17.87 8.66 -0.38
CA ASP A 15 17.12 9.33 -1.45
C ASP A 15 16.31 8.33 -2.27
N LEU A 16 16.90 7.16 -2.56
CA LEU A 16 16.20 6.06 -3.23
C LEU A 16 14.99 5.57 -2.43
N ALA A 17 15.13 5.45 -1.10
CA ALA A 17 14.03 5.08 -0.22
C ALA A 17 12.95 6.16 -0.15
N GLY A 18 13.33 7.44 -0.11
CA GLY A 18 12.41 8.58 -0.20
C GLY A 18 11.61 8.58 -1.50
N LYS A 19 12.30 8.47 -2.63
CA LYS A 19 11.68 8.40 -3.96
C LYS A 19 10.76 7.19 -4.10
N LEU A 20 11.12 6.05 -3.52
CA LEU A 20 10.29 4.86 -3.49
C LEU A 20 8.94 5.13 -2.80
N GLN A 21 8.95 5.83 -1.66
CA GLN A 21 7.73 6.16 -0.92
C GLN A 21 6.84 7.13 -1.70
N GLU A 22 7.44 8.14 -2.33
CA GLU A 22 6.73 9.11 -3.17
C GLU A 22 6.00 8.41 -4.33
N VAL A 23 6.73 7.61 -5.13
CA VAL A 23 6.16 6.90 -6.29
C VAL A 23 5.07 5.90 -5.86
N LYS A 24 5.23 5.26 -4.69
CA LYS A 24 4.18 4.39 -4.12
C LYS A 24 2.91 5.17 -3.77
N LYS A 25 3.04 6.32 -3.11
CA LYS A 25 1.89 7.19 -2.75
C LYS A 25 1.15 7.64 -4.01
N GLU A 26 1.87 8.07 -5.04
CA GLU A 26 1.26 8.44 -6.32
C GLU A 26 0.55 7.26 -6.99
N THR A 27 1.17 6.07 -6.97
CA THR A 27 0.55 4.86 -7.52
C THR A 27 -0.76 4.52 -6.81
N ILE A 28 -0.84 4.72 -5.49
CA ILE A 28 -2.07 4.50 -4.72
C ILE A 28 -3.17 5.47 -5.16
N LYS A 29 -2.85 6.75 -5.34
CA LYS A 29 -3.82 7.75 -5.83
C LYS A 29 -4.38 7.38 -7.21
N LEU A 30 -3.50 6.96 -8.13
CA LEU A 30 -3.92 6.52 -9.48
C LEU A 30 -4.77 5.25 -9.42
N LYS A 31 -4.43 4.30 -8.54
CA LYS A 31 -5.26 3.10 -8.34
C LYS A 31 -6.63 3.42 -7.74
N ALA A 32 -6.71 4.39 -6.84
CA ALA A 32 -7.98 4.84 -6.28
C ALA A 32 -8.89 5.43 -7.37
N GLN A 33 -8.34 6.25 -8.27
CA GLN A 33 -9.07 6.75 -9.44
C GLN A 33 -9.63 5.63 -10.31
N VAL A 34 -8.79 4.63 -10.63
CA VAL A 34 -9.21 3.46 -11.41
C VAL A 34 -10.29 2.66 -10.68
N ALA A 35 -10.17 2.49 -9.36
CA ALA A 35 -11.15 1.75 -8.56
C ALA A 35 -12.52 2.42 -8.52
N ILE A 36 -12.57 3.75 -8.58
CA ILE A 36 -13.82 4.53 -8.69
C ILE A 36 -14.43 4.42 -10.11
N GLY A 37 -13.69 3.87 -11.08
CA GLY A 37 -14.11 3.79 -12.48
C GLY A 37 -13.77 5.05 -13.29
N THR A 38 -12.97 5.95 -12.75
CA THR A 38 -12.48 7.13 -13.48
C THR A 38 -11.28 6.76 -14.34
N VAL A 39 -11.25 7.26 -15.58
CA VAL A 39 -10.11 7.05 -16.48
C VAL A 39 -8.99 8.01 -16.07
N PRO A 40 -7.83 7.50 -15.61
CA PRO A 40 -6.70 8.36 -15.29
C PRO A 40 -6.20 9.05 -16.56
N LYS A 41 -5.74 10.31 -16.43
CA LYS A 41 -5.27 11.14 -17.56
C LYS A 41 -4.25 10.45 -18.46
N ASN A 42 -3.47 9.53 -17.92
CA ASN A 42 -2.54 8.72 -18.71
C ASN A 42 -2.52 7.28 -18.17
N SER A 43 -3.09 6.36 -18.96
CA SER A 43 -3.22 4.93 -18.62
C SER A 43 -1.88 4.23 -18.40
N LEU A 44 -0.81 4.72 -19.03
CA LEU A 44 0.52 4.14 -18.93
C LEU A 44 1.27 4.57 -17.66
N GLN A 45 0.78 5.56 -16.91
CA GLN A 45 1.46 6.04 -15.70
C GLN A 45 1.63 4.94 -14.65
N ILE A 46 0.61 4.13 -14.40
CA ILE A 46 0.68 3.01 -13.44
C ILE A 46 1.76 2.01 -13.86
N ARG A 47 1.87 1.72 -15.17
CA ARG A 47 2.92 0.84 -15.72
C ARG A 47 4.31 1.45 -15.55
N ASN A 48 4.45 2.74 -15.79
CA ASN A 48 5.72 3.45 -15.63
C ASN A 48 6.16 3.50 -14.17
N HIS A 49 5.24 3.81 -13.24
CA HIS A 49 5.52 3.85 -11.80
C HIS A 49 5.95 2.48 -11.29
N ARG A 50 5.28 1.39 -11.72
CA ARG A 50 5.70 0.02 -11.40
C ARG A 50 7.12 -0.29 -11.86
N ARG A 51 7.49 0.11 -13.08
CA ARG A 51 8.84 -0.07 -13.61
C ARG A 51 9.87 0.73 -12.81
N THR A 52 9.54 1.96 -12.44
CA THR A 52 10.40 2.80 -11.58
C THR A 52 10.60 2.17 -10.21
N ILE A 53 9.53 1.70 -9.56
CA ILE A 53 9.60 0.97 -8.28
C ILE A 53 10.52 -0.24 -8.39
N ALA A 54 10.35 -1.07 -9.42
CA ALA A 54 11.18 -2.25 -9.62
C ALA A 54 12.67 -1.89 -9.76
N ARG A 55 12.99 -0.85 -10.54
CA ARG A 55 14.37 -0.37 -10.71
C ARG A 55 14.98 0.13 -9.40
N ILE A 56 14.24 0.91 -8.61
CA ILE A 56 14.70 1.38 -7.31
C ILE A 56 14.98 0.20 -6.37
N LEU A 57 14.07 -0.78 -6.31
CA LEU A 57 14.26 -1.98 -5.50
C LEU A 57 15.49 -2.79 -5.94
N THR A 58 15.72 -2.91 -7.25
CA THR A 58 16.93 -3.55 -7.77
C THR A 58 18.20 -2.82 -7.34
N LEU A 59 18.22 -1.48 -7.40
CA LEU A 59 19.38 -0.69 -6.96
C LEU A 59 19.63 -0.83 -5.46
N LEU A 60 18.58 -0.74 -4.64
CA LEU A 60 18.67 -0.95 -3.20
C LEU A 60 19.18 -2.35 -2.85
N ASN A 61 18.74 -3.37 -3.58
CA ASN A 61 19.19 -4.74 -3.35
C ASN A 61 20.63 -4.97 -3.81
N ARG A 62 21.10 -4.25 -4.84
CA ARG A 62 22.50 -4.29 -5.30
C ARG A 62 23.46 -3.63 -4.32
N GLN A 63 23.02 -2.59 -3.62
CA GLN A 63 23.84 -1.87 -2.64
C GLN A 63 23.89 -2.58 -1.28
N LYS A 64 22.94 -3.48 -1.00
CA LYS A 64 22.98 -4.29 0.22
C LYS A 64 24.01 -5.43 0.06
N PRO A 65 24.93 -5.62 1.01
CA PRO A 65 25.74 -6.83 1.04
C PRO A 65 24.82 -8.07 1.19
N PRO A 66 25.26 -9.26 0.73
CA PRO A 66 24.49 -10.49 0.81
C PRO A 66 24.37 -10.97 2.27
N VAL A 67 23.54 -10.30 3.07
CA VAL A 67 23.32 -10.62 4.48
C VAL A 67 21.83 -10.56 4.79
N GLN A 68 21.29 -11.77 4.91
CA GLN A 68 20.23 -12.27 5.80
C GLN A 68 18.92 -11.46 5.92
N LYS A 69 17.83 -12.15 5.62
CA LYS A 69 16.44 -11.71 5.80
C LYS A 69 16.21 -11.24 7.24
N THR A 70 16.25 -9.94 7.49
CA THR A 70 15.66 -9.36 8.69
C THR A 70 14.17 -9.14 8.45
N GLU A 71 13.41 -10.19 8.77
CA GLU A 71 12.01 -10.06 9.18
C GLU A 71 11.98 -9.23 10.47
N GLN A 72 11.88 -7.91 10.36
CA GLN A 72 11.50 -7.07 11.48
C GLN A 72 10.09 -6.55 11.27
N LYS A 73 9.19 -7.22 12.00
CA LYS A 73 7.89 -6.76 12.44
C LYS A 73 7.99 -5.33 13.00
N SER A 74 7.06 -4.47 12.59
CA SER A 74 6.60 -3.33 13.38
C SER A 74 5.08 -3.42 13.57
N THR A 75 4.67 -4.30 14.49
CA THR A 75 3.74 -3.94 15.59
C THR A 75 4.36 -2.75 16.35
N GLU A 76 3.70 -1.76 16.94
CA GLU A 76 2.32 -1.47 17.31
C GLU A 76 2.31 0.04 17.66
N GLN A 77 1.29 0.79 17.25
CA GLN A 77 0.67 1.76 18.16
C GLN A 77 -0.84 1.52 18.13
N LYS A 78 -1.26 0.60 19.01
CA LYS A 78 -2.56 0.66 19.66
C LYS A 78 -2.57 1.91 20.55
N GLN A 79 -3.51 2.81 20.26
CA GLN A 79 -4.26 3.64 21.19
C GLN A 79 -5.34 4.30 20.32
N THR A 80 -6.45 3.62 20.08
CA THR A 80 -7.73 4.00 20.71
C THR A 80 -8.73 2.85 20.57
N GLU A 81 -8.78 1.97 21.56
CA GLU A 81 -10.02 1.28 21.92
C GLU A 81 -10.67 2.10 23.02
N GLN A 82 -11.84 2.68 22.74
CA GLN A 82 -13.02 2.70 23.59
C GLN A 82 -13.98 3.81 23.13
N LYS A 83 -14.93 3.44 22.26
CA LYS A 83 -16.37 3.60 22.52
C LYS A 83 -17.21 3.09 21.35
N GLN A 84 -18.16 2.21 21.72
CA GLN A 84 -19.40 1.87 21.01
C GLN A 84 -19.29 0.89 19.83
N LYS A 85 -19.28 -0.41 20.15
CA LYS A 85 -19.91 -1.42 19.29
C LYS A 85 -21.43 -1.34 19.52
N PRO A 86 -22.28 -1.19 18.50
CA PRO A 86 -23.72 -1.35 18.68
C PRO A 86 -23.98 -2.81 19.07
N LYS A 87 -24.71 -3.00 20.18
CA LYS A 87 -25.20 -4.32 20.59
C LYS A 87 -26.03 -4.89 19.44
N LEU A 88 -25.65 -6.05 18.91
CA LEU A 88 -26.53 -6.84 18.05
C LEU A 88 -27.78 -7.17 18.86
N THR A 89 -28.89 -6.49 18.58
CA THR A 89 -30.19 -6.89 19.09
C THR A 89 -30.52 -8.21 18.43
N THR A 90 -30.40 -9.30 19.18
CA THR A 90 -30.94 -10.59 18.77
C THR A 90 -32.45 -10.41 18.64
N TYR A 91 -32.97 -10.45 17.42
CA TYR A 91 -34.41 -10.55 17.19
C TYR A 91 -34.87 -11.90 17.71
N GLN A 92 -35.43 -11.90 18.92
CA GLN A 92 -36.20 -13.03 19.43
C GLN A 92 -37.51 -13.08 18.63
N LEU A 93 -37.66 -14.09 17.77
CA LEU A 93 -38.92 -14.35 17.09
C LEU A 93 -40.02 -14.61 18.14
N PRO A 94 -41.19 -13.98 18.04
CA PRO A 94 -42.30 -14.27 18.95
C PRO A 94 -42.75 -15.72 18.74
N LYS A 95 -42.79 -16.49 19.83
CA LYS A 95 -43.35 -17.85 19.84
C LYS A 95 -44.82 -17.74 19.40
N LYS A 96 -45.16 -18.39 18.27
CA LYS A 96 -46.56 -18.60 17.84
C LYS A 96 -47.32 -19.20 19.02
N GLN A 97 -48.28 -18.44 19.56
CA GLN A 97 -49.31 -18.99 20.43
C GLN A 97 -50.14 -19.94 19.56
N LYS A 98 -50.03 -21.25 19.82
CA LYS A 98 -50.98 -22.23 19.28
C LYS A 98 -52.27 -22.06 20.09
N GLY A 99 -53.30 -21.51 19.45
CA GLY A 99 -54.66 -21.50 20.00
C GLY A 99 -55.17 -22.92 20.19
N GLN A 100 -55.85 -23.13 21.31
CA GLN A 100 -56.73 -24.27 21.58
C GLN A 100 -58.06 -24.07 20.86
#